data_AF-A0A2C4P233-F1
#
_entry.id   AF-A0A2C4P233-F1
#
_cell.length_a   1.000
_cell.length_b   1.000
_cell.length_c   1.000
_cell.angle_alpha   90.00
_cell.angle_beta   90.00
_cell.angle_gamma   90.00
#
_symmetry.space_group_name_H-M   'P 1'
#
loop_
_entity.id
_entity.type
_entity.pdbx_description
1 polymer ?
#
loop_
_entity_poly.entity_id
_entity_poly.type
_entity_poly.pdbx_seq_one_letter_code
_entity_poly.pdbx_strand_id
1 'polypeptide(L)'
;MMLEVVNKALRVSHNALDDEIDDLIEAARTDLKLSGVSGFKSNDDTDPLIKRAIIMYTKANFIADVKEAERFQLSYNMLKNHLTLAGDYK
;
A
#
# COMPACT_ATOMS: atom_id res chain seq x y z
N MET A 1 4.95 -10.08 -9.07
CA MET A 1 3.92 -10.16 -8.00
C MET A 1 3.99 -8.90 -7.13
N MET A 2 2.94 -8.53 -6.38
CA MET A 2 2.98 -7.31 -5.54
C MET A 2 4.14 -7.34 -4.53
N LEU A 3 4.37 -8.49 -3.89
CA LEU A 3 5.49 -8.71 -2.96
C LEU A 3 6.84 -8.29 -3.55
N GLU A 4 7.17 -8.73 -4.76
CA GLU A 4 8.44 -8.36 -5.43
C GLU A 4 8.57 -6.84 -5.66
N VAL A 5 7.46 -6.16 -5.95
CA VAL A 5 7.42 -4.71 -6.14
C VAL A 5 7.68 -4.00 -4.81
N VAL A 6 7.05 -4.48 -3.74
CA VAL A 6 7.20 -3.91 -2.39
C VAL A 6 8.60 -4.18 -1.84
N ASN A 7 9.13 -5.40 -1.99
CA ASN A 7 10.51 -5.74 -1.64
C ASN A 7 11.52 -4.79 -2.28
N LYS A 8 11.39 -4.52 -3.59
CA LYS A 8 12.21 -3.53 -4.29
C LYS A 8 12.03 -2.11 -3.73
N ALA A 9 10.79 -1.71 -3.41
CA ALA A 9 10.50 -0.38 -2.88
C ALA A 9 11.06 -0.17 -1.45
N LEU A 10 11.08 -1.24 -0.64
CA LEU A 10 11.67 -1.29 0.71
C LEU A 10 13.19 -1.53 0.68
N ARG A 11 13.76 -1.88 -0.47
CA ARG A 11 15.17 -2.28 -0.64
C ARG A 11 15.53 -3.57 0.13
N VAL A 12 14.57 -4.49 0.25
CA VAL A 12 14.76 -5.82 0.81
C VAL A 12 15.16 -6.77 -0.31
N SER A 13 16.27 -7.49 -0.12
CA SER A 13 16.86 -8.42 -1.12
C SER A 13 16.78 -9.89 -0.71
N HIS A 14 16.24 -10.19 0.47
CA HIS A 14 16.06 -11.54 1.00
C HIS A 14 14.58 -11.80 1.30
N ASN A 15 14.21 -13.07 1.53
CA ASN A 15 12.84 -13.49 1.77
C ASN A 15 12.45 -13.62 3.25
N ALA A 16 13.36 -13.33 4.20
CA ALA A 16 13.11 -13.52 5.63
C ALA A 16 11.97 -12.63 6.20
N LEU A 17 11.49 -11.65 5.44
CA LEU A 17 10.44 -10.72 5.82
C LEU A 17 9.23 -10.80 4.89
N ASP A 18 9.18 -11.79 3.98
CA ASP A 18 8.12 -11.88 2.96
C ASP A 18 6.74 -12.01 3.61
N ASP A 19 6.59 -12.83 4.65
CA ASP A 19 5.32 -13.00 5.36
C ASP A 19 4.83 -11.69 6.00
N GLU A 20 5.72 -10.95 6.67
CA GLU A 20 5.40 -9.65 7.27
C GLU A 20 5.02 -8.60 6.21
N ILE A 21 5.72 -8.61 5.08
CA ILE A 21 5.45 -7.68 3.99
C ILE A 21 4.13 -8.01 3.30
N ASP A 22 3.81 -9.29 3.12
CA ASP A 22 2.51 -9.74 2.60
C ASP A 22 1.36 -9.37 3.56
N ASP A 23 1.54 -9.52 4.87
CA ASP A 23 0.56 -9.05 5.87
C ASP A 23 0.30 -7.54 5.74
N LEU A 24 1.34 -6.73 5.54
CA LEU A 24 1.20 -5.28 5.32
C LEU A 24 0.53 -4.96 3.98
N ILE A 25 0.77 -5.74 2.93
CA ILE A 25 0.10 -5.59 1.64
C ILE A 25 -1.41 -5.85 1.81
N GLU A 26 -1.79 -6.94 2.47
CA GLU A 26 -3.19 -7.27 2.68
C GLU A 26 -3.89 -6.31 3.64
N ALA A 27 -3.18 -5.79 4.64
CA ALA A 27 -3.66 -4.70 5.49
C ALA A 27 -3.97 -3.43 4.67
N ALA A 28 -3.08 -3.04 3.74
CA ALA A 28 -3.29 -1.90 2.86
C ALA A 28 -4.53 -2.09 1.96
N ARG A 29 -4.68 -3.28 1.35
CA ARG A 29 -5.86 -3.59 0.52
C ARG A 29 -7.16 -3.52 1.33
N THR A 30 -7.12 -4.06 2.54
CA THR A 30 -8.28 -4.09 3.43
C THR A 30 -8.67 -2.67 3.87
N ASP A 31 -7.70 -1.82 4.18
CA ASP A 31 -7.95 -0.42 4.53
C ASP A 31 -8.51 0.39 3.35
N LEU A 32 -8.04 0.15 2.12
CA LEU A 32 -8.64 0.72 0.91
C LEU A 32 -10.10 0.30 0.75
N LYS A 33 -10.41 -0.99 0.91
CA LYS A 33 -11.77 -1.54 0.84
C LYS A 33 -12.68 -0.91 1.91
N LEU A 34 -12.19 -0.87 3.15
CA LEU A 34 -12.90 -0.27 4.28
C LEU A 34 -13.21 1.22 4.02
N SER A 35 -12.30 1.91 3.33
CA SER A 35 -12.44 3.31 2.98
C SER A 35 -13.31 3.55 1.74
N GLY A 36 -13.81 2.52 1.07
CA GLY A 36 -14.76 2.64 -0.04
C GLY A 36 -14.21 2.41 -1.44
N VAL A 37 -12.97 1.92 -1.59
CA VAL A 37 -12.44 1.44 -2.88
C VAL A 37 -12.98 0.02 -3.16
N SER A 38 -13.39 -0.31 -4.38
CA SER A 38 -13.92 -1.65 -4.67
C SER A 38 -12.89 -2.75 -4.46
N GLY A 39 -13.39 -3.95 -4.15
CA GLY A 39 -12.59 -5.17 -4.10
C GLY A 39 -11.88 -5.47 -5.42
N PHE A 40 -12.51 -5.18 -6.56
CA PHE A 40 -11.90 -5.34 -7.88
C PHE A 40 -10.66 -4.45 -8.04
N LYS A 41 -10.79 -3.16 -7.72
CA LYS A 41 -9.68 -2.20 -7.82
C LYS A 41 -8.60 -2.44 -6.78
N SER A 42 -8.95 -2.57 -5.51
CA SER A 42 -7.98 -2.79 -4.41
C SER A 42 -7.15 -4.07 -4.56
N ASN A 43 -7.64 -5.06 -5.32
CA ASN A 43 -6.91 -6.28 -5.64
C ASN A 43 -6.20 -6.26 -7.01
N ASP A 44 -6.27 -5.14 -7.76
CA ASP A 44 -5.64 -5.00 -9.06
C ASP A 44 -4.19 -4.48 -8.94
N ASP A 45 -3.22 -5.39 -9.00
CA ASP A 45 -1.79 -5.07 -8.96
C ASP A 45 -1.26 -4.40 -10.24
N THR A 46 -2.08 -4.34 -11.29
CA THR A 46 -1.74 -3.63 -12.53
C THR A 46 -2.11 -2.15 -12.45
N ASP A 47 -3.06 -1.77 -11.59
CA ASP A 47 -3.47 -0.39 -11.39
C ASP A 47 -2.34 0.42 -10.71
N PRO A 48 -1.85 1.50 -11.36
CA PRO A 48 -0.71 2.24 -10.88
C PRO A 48 -0.97 2.97 -9.56
N LEU A 49 -2.21 3.41 -9.31
CA LEU A 49 -2.54 4.12 -8.07
C LEU A 49 -2.75 3.16 -6.91
N ILE A 50 -3.32 1.98 -7.15
CA ILE A 50 -3.43 0.92 -6.13
C ILE A 50 -2.05 0.44 -5.71
N LYS A 51 -1.19 0.14 -6.69
CA LYS A 51 0.22 -0.20 -6.44
C LYS A 51 0.92 0.88 -5.60
N ARG A 52 0.70 2.15 -5.94
CA ARG A 52 1.30 3.28 -5.21
C ARG A 52 0.78 3.34 -3.77
N ALA A 53 -0.52 3.17 -3.56
CA ALA A 53 -1.13 3.19 -2.23
C ALA A 53 -0.55 2.09 -1.33
N ILE A 54 -0.46 0.86 -1.83
CA ILE A 54 0.12 -0.26 -1.09
C ILE A 54 1.58 0.03 -0.72
N ILE A 55 2.41 0.50 -1.65
CA ILE A 55 3.82 0.83 -1.36
C ILE A 55 3.95 1.91 -0.28
N MET A 56 3.11 2.96 -0.31
CA MET A 56 3.15 4.02 0.71
C MET A 56 2.72 3.49 2.08
N TYR A 57 1.68 2.66 2.12
CA TYR A 57 1.23 2.02 3.36
C TYR A 57 2.33 1.12 3.96
N THR A 58 2.92 0.23 3.16
CA THR A 58 3.97 -0.65 3.66
C THR A 58 5.18 0.15 4.14
N LYS A 59 5.61 1.20 3.41
CA LYS A 59 6.72 2.06 3.85
C LYS A 59 6.43 2.76 5.18
N ALA A 60 5.20 3.24 5.37
CA ALA A 60 4.80 3.89 6.60
C ALA A 60 4.87 2.96 7.82
N ASN A 61 4.61 1.66 7.62
CA ASN A 61 4.52 0.68 8.70
C ASN A 61 5.80 -0.17 8.89
N PHE A 62 6.73 -0.13 7.92
CA PHE A 62 7.96 -0.93 7.95
C PHE A 62 9.19 -0.12 8.37
N ILE A 63 9.21 1.20 8.14
CA ILE A 63 10.37 2.05 8.43
C ILE A 63 10.34 2.52 9.89
N ALA A 64 11.48 2.40 10.60
CA ALA A 64 11.62 2.81 12.00
C ALA A 64 11.78 4.32 12.20
N ASP A 65 12.24 5.06 11.17
CA ASP A 65 12.32 6.51 11.22
C ASP A 65 10.90 7.11 11.25
N VAL A 66 10.52 7.63 12.41
CA VAL A 66 9.17 8.16 12.67
C VAL A 66 8.80 9.28 11.69
N LYS A 67 9.75 10.16 11.36
CA LYS A 67 9.48 11.30 10.48
C LYS A 67 9.27 10.85 9.04
N GLU A 68 10.03 9.87 8.56
CA GLU A 68 9.78 9.27 7.25
C GLU A 68 8.47 8.48 7.24
N ALA A 69 8.20 7.68 8.27
CA ALA A 69 6.97 6.92 8.42
C ALA A 69 5.72 7.82 8.35
N GLU A 70 5.71 8.93 9.10
CA GLU A 70 4.64 9.93 9.06
C GLU A 70 4.44 10.54 7.68
N ARG A 71 5.52 10.79 6.93
CA ARG A 71 5.43 11.33 5.55
C ARG A 71 4.82 10.33 4.59
N PHE A 72 5.16 9.05 4.72
CA PHE A 72 4.54 7.99 3.92
C PHE A 72 3.07 7.79 4.30
N GLN A 73 2.74 7.82 5.60
CA GLN A 73 1.37 7.72 6.08
C GLN A 73 0.51 8.88 5.56
N LEU A 74 1.02 10.11 5.60
CA LEU A 74 0.33 11.27 5.04
C LEU A 74 0.08 11.10 3.53
N SER A 75 1.11 10.67 2.78
CA SER A 75 1.00 10.44 1.35
C SER A 75 -0.04 9.35 1.01
N TYR A 76 -0.05 8.27 1.81
CA TYR A 76 -1.04 7.21 1.71
C TYR A 76 -2.45 7.74 1.98
N ASN A 77 -2.66 8.47 3.08
CA ASN A 77 -3.97 9.01 3.46
C ASN A 77 -4.53 9.94 2.37
N MET A 78 -3.70 10.83 1.81
CA MET A 78 -4.13 11.71 0.71
C MET A 78 -4.55 10.90 -0.52
N LEU A 79 -3.73 9.93 -0.93
CA LEU A 79 -4.05 9.09 -2.09
C LEU A 79 -5.32 8.25 -1.84
N LYS A 80 -5.45 7.62 -0.68
CA LYS A 80 -6.64 6.86 -0.28
C LYS A 80 -7.91 7.72 -0.38
N ASN A 81 -7.88 8.94 0.15
CA ASN A 81 -9.01 9.86 0.06
C ASN A 81 -9.38 10.18 -1.39
N HIS A 82 -8.40 10.42 -2.27
CA HIS A 82 -8.66 10.62 -3.69
C HIS A 82 -9.30 9.39 -4.36
N LEU A 83 -8.80 8.19 -4.05
CA LEU A 83 -9.34 6.94 -4.59
C LEU A 83 -10.78 6.70 -4.16
N THR A 84 -11.10 6.88 -2.88
CA THR A 84 -12.46 6.74 -2.34
C THR A 84 -13.48 7.69 -3.00
N LEU A 85 -13.04 8.89 -3.38
CA LEU A 85 -13.90 9.90 -4.01
C LEU A 85 -14.03 9.72 -5.52
N ALA A 86 -13.09 9.03 -6.16
CA ALA A 86 -13.09 8.79 -7.60
C ALA A 86 -14.11 7.71 -7.98
N GLY A 87 -15.02 8.02 -8.91
CA GLY A 87 -16.03 7.07 -9.39
C GLY A 87 -15.44 5.80 -9.99
N ASP A 88 -14.30 5.91 -10.67
CA ASP A 88 -13.59 4.78 -11.31
C ASP A 88 -13.05 3.75 -10.31
N TYR A 89 -13.06 4.07 -9.01
CA TYR A 89 -12.52 3.23 -7.94
C TYR A 89 -13.57 2.63 -7.00
N LYS A 90 -14.86 2.82 -7.30
CA LYS A 90 -15.97 2.26 -6.52
C LYS A 90 -16.37 0.85 -6.93
#